data_AF-A0ABD3LZD5-F1
#
_entry.id   AF-A0ABD3LZD5-F1
#
_cell.length_a   1.000
_cell.length_b   1.000
_cell.length_c   1.000
_cell.angle_alpha   90.00
_cell.angle_beta   90.00
_cell.angle_gamma   90.00
#
_symmetry.space_group_name_H-M   'P 1'
#
loop_
_entity.id
_entity.type
_entity.pdbx_description
1 polymer ?
#
loop_
_entity_poly.entity_id
_entity_poly.type
_entity_poly.pdbx_seq_one_letter_code
_entity_poly.pdbx_strand_id
1 'polypeptide(L)'
;MTSHVRKSNSNFYNIAFTIMFKITGKRQWLLMTMTSILFFECIVIINNTRHIGQLQFATFISSSWEVTTLLGLESKVSSVNLPPRCTIPLNSSTWNHFDALVDENVELTSRVRRLLSPRNDSHADNETIIGEEVGEGIDENRIIPHLLIFTHKDDIFNCSVSASNLTMSPNLHTLAENAKATVRAYHRVWPDVQYVFLSDEDCIDSLNRTEPELIPFFNDANLEGKYKADLCRAAYLVLHGGYYFDVDLLVVKPYVAPTNTTLVTVLSNGDKDFFQAFIAAEKGNPILLRSLRIMLEMLRKDRITRGYLGPTSLIDASMEVLNVTDVSSVINGENDGLHLLTECHLADTNPSSKCKELIGAVVPKELGSEFMQRTPSGYGLKCQDPQWNWCNYVVLDDSSSIGGQQLYFYSRVVGTTYCGKACTE
;
A
#
# COMPACT_ATOMS: atom_id res chain seq x y z
N MET A 1 69.47 10.21 -7.04
CA MET A 1 69.20 10.80 -5.72
C MET A 1 68.01 10.04 -5.15
N THR A 2 68.26 8.93 -4.44
CA THR A 2 68.19 8.80 -2.95
C THR A 2 66.78 8.99 -2.40
N SER A 3 66.18 8.18 -1.53
CA SER A 3 66.32 6.82 -0.96
C SER A 3 65.29 6.74 0.20
N HIS A 4 64.94 5.52 0.65
CA HIS A 4 64.15 5.11 1.84
C HIS A 4 62.68 4.72 1.54
N VAL A 5 62.25 3.46 1.63
CA VAL A 5 62.36 2.38 2.64
C VAL A 5 61.64 2.71 3.96
N ARG A 6 60.46 2.10 4.16
CA ARG A 6 60.14 1.34 5.38
C ARG A 6 58.99 0.35 5.15
N LYS A 7 59.33 -0.94 5.27
CA LYS A 7 58.43 -2.04 5.63
C LYS A 7 58.20 -2.01 7.14
N SER A 8 57.02 -2.43 7.59
CA SER A 8 56.79 -2.92 8.95
C SER A 8 55.88 -4.14 8.88
N ASN A 9 56.49 -5.31 9.07
CA ASN A 9 55.81 -6.53 9.49
C ASN A 9 55.71 -6.49 11.02
N SER A 10 54.57 -6.86 11.58
CA SER A 10 54.51 -7.44 12.92
C SER A 10 53.57 -8.64 12.91
N ASN A 11 54.15 -9.73 13.40
CA ASN A 11 53.70 -11.10 13.40
C ASN A 11 52.93 -11.43 14.70
N PHE A 12 52.03 -12.41 14.59
CA PHE A 12 51.70 -13.46 15.57
C PHE A 12 51.03 -13.09 16.91
N TYR A 13 49.78 -13.53 17.05
CA TYR A 13 49.41 -14.51 18.09
C TYR A 13 48.49 -15.61 17.50
N ASN A 14 48.65 -16.78 18.10
CA ASN A 14 48.35 -18.15 17.69
C ASN A 14 46.87 -18.58 17.83
N ILE A 15 46.36 -19.45 16.93
CA ILE A 15 45.95 -20.89 17.12
C ILE A 15 44.77 -21.06 18.09
N ALA A 16 43.67 -21.78 17.85
CA ALA A 16 43.23 -22.76 16.85
C ALA A 16 41.69 -22.88 16.92
N PHE A 17 41.03 -23.32 15.85
CA PHE A 17 40.04 -24.41 15.94
C PHE A 17 39.78 -24.97 14.54
N THR A 18 40.35 -26.14 14.26
CA THR A 18 40.13 -26.93 13.04
C THR A 18 39.08 -28.00 13.34
N ILE A 19 37.97 -27.93 12.59
CA ILE A 19 37.24 -29.00 11.91
C ILE A 19 37.12 -30.35 12.62
N MET A 20 35.87 -30.78 12.89
CA MET A 20 35.31 -32.10 12.56
C MET A 20 34.02 -32.31 13.38
N PHE A 21 32.86 -32.42 12.73
CA PHE A 21 31.90 -33.50 13.04
C PHE A 21 30.87 -33.61 11.92
N LYS A 22 31.00 -34.69 11.13
CA LYS A 22 29.92 -35.26 10.33
C LYS A 22 29.87 -36.75 10.68
N ILE A 23 28.64 -37.25 10.79
CA ILE A 23 28.18 -38.66 10.78
C ILE A 23 28.24 -39.42 12.12
N THR A 24 27.07 -39.66 12.72
CA THR A 24 26.37 -40.97 12.76
C THR A 24 25.12 -40.88 13.65
N GLY A 25 23.99 -41.41 13.16
CA GLY A 25 22.73 -41.45 13.91
C GLY A 25 22.54 -42.73 14.72
N LYS A 26 21.69 -42.65 15.76
CA LYS A 26 20.60 -43.59 16.09
C LYS A 26 19.95 -43.21 17.42
N ARG A 27 18.61 -43.11 17.36
CA ARG A 27 17.56 -43.27 18.39
C ARG A 27 17.99 -43.47 19.86
N GLN A 28 17.46 -42.64 20.76
CA GLN A 28 16.46 -43.04 21.77
C GLN A 28 15.94 -41.83 22.59
N TRP A 29 14.62 -41.76 22.71
CA TRP A 29 13.78 -41.27 23.82
C TRP A 29 14.39 -40.41 24.93
N LEU A 30 13.92 -39.16 25.09
CA LEU A 30 13.23 -38.63 26.29
C LEU A 30 12.92 -37.12 26.13
N LEU A 31 11.87 -36.66 26.83
CA LEU A 31 11.41 -35.27 27.03
C LEU A 31 10.71 -34.60 25.83
N MET A 32 9.55 -33.93 25.96
CA MET A 32 8.76 -33.56 27.13
C MET A 32 7.36 -33.12 26.66
N THR A 33 6.31 -33.81 27.09
CA THR A 33 4.94 -33.28 27.08
C THR A 33 4.77 -32.36 28.29
N MET A 34 4.70 -31.04 28.07
CA MET A 34 4.41 -30.03 29.10
C MET A 34 3.36 -29.05 28.58
N THR A 35 2.09 -29.46 28.57
CA THR A 35 0.95 -28.54 28.37
C THR A 35 -0.34 -29.10 28.98
N SER A 36 -0.30 -29.59 30.21
CA SER A 36 -1.55 -29.96 30.94
C SER A 36 -1.50 -29.83 32.47
N ILE A 37 -0.62 -28.99 33.03
CA ILE A 37 -0.59 -28.72 34.48
C ILE A 37 -0.75 -27.22 34.72
N LEU A 38 -1.95 -26.69 34.47
CA LEU A 38 -2.41 -25.40 35.01
C LEU A 38 -3.94 -25.38 35.20
N PHE A 39 -4.56 -26.49 35.62
CA PHE A 39 -6.00 -26.52 35.88
C PHE A 39 -6.42 -27.25 37.18
N PHE A 40 -5.48 -27.60 38.06
CA PHE A 40 -5.82 -28.35 39.28
C PHE A 40 -5.12 -27.88 40.57
N GLU A 41 -4.96 -26.55 40.74
CA GLU A 41 -4.62 -25.95 42.04
C GLU A 41 -5.57 -24.81 42.44
N CYS A 42 -6.87 -25.08 42.46
CA CYS A 42 -7.84 -24.21 43.14
C CYS A 42 -8.91 -24.94 43.96
N ILE A 43 -8.71 -26.22 44.26
CA ILE A 43 -9.57 -26.94 45.19
C ILE A 43 -8.68 -27.77 46.10
N VAL A 44 -8.36 -27.23 47.28
CA VAL A 44 -8.17 -27.88 48.59
C VAL A 44 -7.36 -26.90 49.46
N ILE A 45 -7.99 -25.85 49.98
CA ILE A 45 -7.69 -25.29 51.31
C ILE A 45 -8.99 -24.70 51.88
N ILE A 46 -9.93 -25.54 52.30
CA ILE A 46 -10.86 -25.21 53.39
C ILE A 46 -11.10 -26.48 54.20
N ASN A 47 -10.31 -26.68 55.24
CA ASN A 47 -10.89 -27.16 56.48
C ASN A 47 -10.02 -26.73 57.67
N ASN A 48 -10.74 -26.21 58.68
CA ASN A 48 -10.33 -26.09 60.08
C ASN A 48 -9.83 -24.71 60.54
N THR A 49 -10.77 -23.82 60.93
CA THR A 49 -10.85 -23.28 62.31
C THR A 49 -12.07 -22.36 62.48
N ARG A 50 -12.83 -22.59 63.56
CA ARG A 50 -13.87 -21.69 64.09
C ARG A 50 -13.20 -20.52 64.83
N HIS A 51 -13.56 -19.27 64.53
CA HIS A 51 -14.06 -18.28 65.52
C HIS A 51 -14.32 -16.90 64.87
N ILE A 52 -15.57 -16.44 65.04
CA ILE A 52 -16.08 -15.07 65.29
C ILE A 52 -15.31 -13.88 64.67
N GLY A 53 -16.01 -13.12 63.81
CA GLY A 53 -15.71 -11.71 63.55
C GLY A 53 -16.41 -11.19 62.29
N GLN A 54 -17.42 -10.36 62.47
CA GLN A 54 -18.07 -9.60 61.40
C GLN A 54 -17.02 -8.85 60.55
N LEU A 55 -17.02 -9.04 59.24
CA LEU A 55 -16.44 -8.06 58.31
C LEU A 55 -17.23 -8.08 57.00
N GLN A 56 -17.49 -6.89 56.50
CA GLN A 56 -18.44 -6.57 55.44
C GLN A 56 -18.10 -7.27 54.12
N PHE A 57 -19.13 -7.83 53.47
CA PHE A 57 -19.09 -8.26 52.08
C PHE A 57 -18.90 -7.03 51.19
N ALA A 58 -17.68 -6.81 50.69
CA ALA A 58 -17.45 -6.02 49.50
C ALA A 58 -17.60 -6.96 48.29
N THR A 59 -18.68 -6.76 47.55
CA THR A 59 -19.00 -7.46 46.30
C THR A 59 -17.93 -7.11 45.26
N PHE A 60 -16.96 -7.98 45.04
CA PHE A 60 -16.07 -7.90 43.88
C PHE A 60 -16.85 -8.46 42.69
N ILE A 61 -17.39 -7.56 41.86
CA ILE A 61 -18.00 -7.91 40.59
C ILE A 61 -16.88 -8.47 39.70
N SER A 62 -17.00 -9.77 39.40
CA SER A 62 -16.34 -10.40 38.27
C SER A 62 -16.73 -9.61 37.02
N SER A 63 -15.80 -8.85 36.46
CA SER A 63 -15.94 -8.28 35.12
C SER A 63 -15.92 -9.43 34.13
N SER A 64 -17.11 -9.88 33.76
CA SER A 64 -17.36 -10.65 32.56
C SER A 64 -16.64 -9.95 31.39
N TRP A 65 -15.67 -10.63 30.81
CA TRP A 65 -15.29 -10.36 29.44
C TRP A 65 -16.50 -10.73 28.60
N GLU A 66 -17.36 -9.75 28.32
CA GLU A 66 -18.30 -9.85 27.22
C GLU A 66 -17.45 -10.09 25.98
N VAL A 67 -17.57 -11.29 25.42
CA VAL A 67 -17.24 -11.56 24.03
C VAL A 67 -18.25 -10.76 23.22
N THR A 68 -17.98 -9.47 23.06
CA THR A 68 -18.72 -8.62 22.15
C THR A 68 -18.44 -9.16 20.77
N THR A 69 -19.40 -9.91 20.25
CA THR A 69 -19.40 -10.52 18.93
C THR A 69 -18.88 -9.52 17.91
N LEU A 70 -17.81 -9.92 17.23
CA LEU A 70 -17.00 -9.19 16.24
C LEU A 70 -17.77 -8.95 14.92
N LEU A 71 -19.05 -8.59 15.00
CA LEU A 71 -20.00 -8.52 13.87
C LEU A 71 -20.25 -7.09 13.35
N GLY A 72 -19.54 -6.09 13.86
CA GLY A 72 -19.81 -4.68 13.53
C GLY A 72 -19.25 -4.19 12.19
N LEU A 73 -18.16 -4.79 11.68
CA LEU A 73 -17.50 -4.32 10.44
C LEU A 73 -17.88 -5.09 9.18
N GLU A 74 -18.67 -6.17 9.27
CA GLU A 74 -19.04 -6.95 8.08
C GLU A 74 -19.99 -6.20 7.11
N SER A 75 -20.46 -4.99 7.42
CA SER A 75 -21.58 -4.37 6.68
C SER A 75 -21.25 -3.35 5.58
N LYS A 76 -19.98 -3.00 5.32
CA LYS A 76 -19.64 -2.02 4.26
C LYS A 76 -18.85 -2.59 3.08
N VAL A 77 -18.46 -3.86 3.16
CA VAL A 77 -17.78 -4.53 2.06
C VAL A 77 -18.77 -4.73 0.91
N SER A 78 -18.53 -4.04 -0.19
CA SER A 78 -19.40 -4.12 -1.36
C SER A 78 -18.95 -5.23 -2.30
N SER A 79 -19.84 -6.19 -2.59
CA SER A 79 -19.66 -7.10 -3.74
C SER A 79 -19.70 -6.31 -5.04
N VAL A 80 -19.02 -6.77 -6.10
CA VAL A 80 -18.83 -6.03 -7.38
C VAL A 80 -20.12 -5.92 -8.20
N ASN A 81 -21.05 -5.08 -7.75
CA ASN A 81 -22.08 -4.45 -8.57
C ASN A 81 -21.73 -2.96 -8.61
N LEU A 82 -20.72 -2.62 -9.42
CA LEU A 82 -20.29 -1.23 -9.53
C LEU A 82 -21.45 -0.37 -10.05
N PRO A 83 -21.68 0.82 -9.45
CA PRO A 83 -22.68 1.73 -9.96
C PRO A 83 -22.31 2.15 -11.40
N PRO A 84 -23.32 2.42 -12.25
CA PRO A 84 -23.08 2.95 -13.58
C PRO A 84 -22.31 4.28 -13.53
N ARG A 85 -21.80 4.72 -14.69
CA ARG A 85 -21.22 6.07 -14.85
C ARG A 85 -22.24 7.09 -14.36
N CYS A 86 -21.80 8.04 -13.54
CA CYS A 86 -22.71 9.04 -12.99
C CYS A 86 -23.20 9.98 -14.09
N THR A 87 -24.47 10.37 -14.03
CA THR A 87 -25.04 11.37 -14.95
C THR A 87 -24.53 12.76 -14.60
N ILE A 88 -23.89 13.44 -15.55
CA ILE A 88 -23.41 14.81 -15.36
C ILE A 88 -24.52 15.85 -15.66
N PRO A 89 -24.47 17.05 -15.07
CA PRO A 89 -25.38 18.15 -15.41
C PRO A 89 -25.30 18.53 -16.89
N LEU A 90 -26.46 18.61 -17.55
CA LEU A 90 -26.55 19.02 -18.96
C LEU A 90 -26.05 20.46 -19.15
N ASN A 91 -25.42 20.72 -20.31
CA ASN A 91 -25.00 22.04 -20.79
C ASN A 91 -23.93 22.77 -19.94
N SER A 92 -23.18 22.08 -19.08
CA SER A 92 -22.01 22.70 -18.45
C SER A 92 -20.73 22.34 -19.21
N SER A 93 -20.08 23.34 -19.80
CA SER A 93 -18.75 23.21 -20.43
C SER A 93 -17.73 22.61 -19.47
N THR A 94 -17.77 23.01 -18.20
CA THR A 94 -16.89 22.53 -17.14
C THR A 94 -17.10 21.04 -16.89
N TRP A 95 -18.36 20.59 -16.69
CA TRP A 95 -18.63 19.15 -16.52
C TRP A 95 -18.24 18.34 -17.76
N ASN A 96 -18.52 18.85 -18.96
CA ASN A 96 -18.14 18.18 -20.20
C ASN A 96 -16.60 18.04 -20.33
N HIS A 97 -15.83 19.01 -19.82
CA HIS A 97 -14.37 18.90 -19.79
C HIS A 97 -13.89 17.75 -18.91
N PHE A 98 -14.41 17.65 -17.68
CA PHE A 98 -14.04 16.57 -16.76
C PHE A 98 -14.55 15.21 -17.21
N ASP A 99 -15.69 15.16 -17.89
CA ASP A 99 -16.19 13.95 -18.53
C ASP A 99 -15.31 13.51 -19.71
N ALA A 100 -14.83 14.46 -20.51
CA ALA A 100 -13.86 14.18 -21.57
C ALA A 100 -12.49 13.74 -21.03
N LEU A 101 -12.09 14.19 -19.83
CA LEU A 101 -10.90 13.66 -19.15
C LEU A 101 -11.06 12.18 -18.77
N VAL A 102 -12.27 11.77 -18.35
CA VAL A 102 -12.58 10.36 -18.10
C VAL A 102 -12.44 9.55 -19.40
N ASP A 103 -12.96 10.06 -20.51
CA ASP A 103 -12.84 9.39 -21.82
C ASP A 103 -11.38 9.29 -22.28
N GLU A 104 -10.57 10.34 -22.10
CA GLU A 104 -9.13 10.32 -22.39
C GLU A 104 -8.39 9.29 -21.52
N ASN A 105 -8.77 9.14 -20.24
CA ASN A 105 -8.22 8.11 -19.35
C ASN A 105 -8.54 6.70 -19.84
N VAL A 106 -9.76 6.47 -20.34
CA VAL A 106 -10.17 5.19 -20.95
C VAL A 106 -9.37 4.91 -22.22
N GLU A 107 -9.22 5.90 -23.11
CA GLU A 107 -8.48 5.72 -24.37
C GLU A 107 -6.99 5.55 -24.11
N LEU A 108 -6.40 6.30 -23.18
CA LEU A 108 -5.03 6.05 -22.74
C LEU A 108 -4.85 4.62 -22.28
N THR A 109 -5.66 4.18 -21.31
CA THR A 109 -5.55 2.84 -20.74
C THR A 109 -5.63 1.78 -21.83
N SER A 110 -6.48 2.00 -22.83
CA SER A 110 -6.62 1.13 -24.00
C SER A 110 -5.37 1.17 -24.89
N ARG A 111 -4.81 2.34 -25.19
CA ARG A 111 -3.54 2.51 -25.93
C ARG A 111 -2.40 1.77 -25.25
N VAL A 112 -2.21 2.03 -23.96
CA VAL A 112 -1.14 1.40 -23.18
C VAL A 112 -1.31 -0.11 -23.17
N ARG A 113 -2.51 -0.64 -22.90
CA ARG A 113 -2.75 -2.09 -22.95
C ARG A 113 -2.42 -2.69 -24.30
N ARG A 114 -2.75 -2.02 -25.41
CA ARG A 114 -2.39 -2.48 -26.77
C ARG A 114 -0.87 -2.53 -26.97
N LEU A 115 -0.14 -1.55 -26.42
CA LEU A 115 1.31 -1.49 -26.50
C LEU A 115 2.00 -2.55 -25.62
N LEU A 116 1.42 -2.84 -24.45
CA LEU A 116 1.92 -3.85 -23.51
C LEU A 116 1.49 -5.28 -23.86
N SER A 117 0.53 -5.44 -24.77
CA SER A 117 0.10 -6.78 -25.20
C SER A 117 1.24 -7.42 -25.97
N PRO A 118 1.62 -8.68 -25.65
CA PRO A 118 2.61 -9.41 -26.43
C PRO A 118 2.24 -9.31 -27.90
N ARG A 119 3.19 -8.91 -28.76
CA ARG A 119 2.97 -9.04 -30.19
C ARG A 119 2.78 -10.52 -30.45
N ASN A 120 1.59 -10.90 -30.92
CA ASN A 120 1.32 -12.22 -31.47
C ASN A 120 2.14 -12.41 -32.75
N ASP A 121 3.47 -12.42 -32.62
CA ASP A 121 4.41 -12.82 -33.66
C ASP A 121 4.37 -14.36 -33.70
N SER A 122 3.19 -14.88 -34.08
CA SER A 122 2.79 -16.18 -34.66
C SER A 122 3.65 -17.44 -34.48
N HIS A 123 4.53 -17.57 -33.49
CA HIS A 123 5.38 -18.77 -33.36
C HIS A 123 5.76 -19.19 -31.94
N ALA A 124 5.21 -18.57 -30.88
CA ALA A 124 5.32 -19.10 -29.53
C ALA A 124 4.09 -19.97 -29.21
N ASP A 125 4.08 -21.20 -29.73
CA ASP A 125 3.08 -22.20 -29.34
C ASP A 125 3.25 -22.55 -27.84
N ASN A 126 2.15 -22.42 -27.09
CA ASN A 126 1.93 -22.94 -25.73
C ASN A 126 2.79 -22.35 -24.57
N GLU A 127 2.71 -21.04 -24.32
CA GLU A 127 2.84 -20.56 -22.94
C GLU A 127 1.61 -20.99 -22.13
N THR A 128 1.69 -22.21 -21.63
CA THR A 128 0.90 -22.67 -20.49
C THR A 128 1.07 -21.62 -19.41
N ILE A 129 -0.03 -20.95 -19.02
CA ILE A 129 -0.06 -20.15 -17.79
C ILE A 129 0.49 -21.08 -16.71
N ILE A 130 1.72 -20.83 -16.27
CA ILE A 130 2.40 -21.63 -15.26
C ILE A 130 1.60 -21.39 -13.98
N GLY A 131 0.55 -22.19 -13.79
CA GLY A 131 0.11 -22.59 -12.48
C GLY A 131 1.24 -23.41 -11.92
N GLU A 132 2.23 -22.71 -11.36
CA GLU A 132 3.30 -23.30 -10.58
C GLU A 132 2.59 -24.20 -9.56
N GLU A 133 2.84 -25.50 -9.61
CA GLU A 133 2.30 -26.44 -8.63
C GLU A 133 2.87 -26.03 -7.28
N VAL A 134 2.11 -25.19 -6.58
CA VAL A 134 2.42 -24.66 -5.27
C VAL A 134 2.61 -25.86 -4.34
N GLY A 135 3.85 -26.07 -3.91
CA GLY A 135 4.18 -27.09 -2.93
C GLY A 135 3.26 -26.99 -1.72
N GLU A 136 2.70 -28.13 -1.30
CA GLU A 136 1.82 -28.25 -0.14
C GLU A 136 2.48 -27.60 1.09
N GLY A 137 1.95 -26.45 1.54
CA GLY A 137 2.39 -25.79 2.77
C GLY A 137 2.45 -24.25 2.75
N ILE A 138 1.92 -23.55 1.74
CA ILE A 138 1.77 -22.10 1.86
C ILE A 138 0.77 -21.79 2.99
N ASP A 139 1.24 -21.03 3.97
CA ASP A 139 0.43 -20.45 5.04
C ASP A 139 -0.61 -19.52 4.40
N GLU A 140 -1.86 -19.99 4.27
CA GLU A 140 -2.98 -19.22 3.70
C GLU A 140 -3.15 -17.85 4.37
N ASN A 141 -2.58 -17.64 5.56
CA ASN A 141 -2.64 -16.37 6.29
C ASN A 141 -1.67 -15.30 5.78
N ARG A 142 -0.70 -15.61 4.91
CA ARG A 142 0.31 -14.65 4.40
C ARG A 142 -0.05 -14.01 3.07
N ILE A 143 -1.28 -14.21 2.61
CA ILE A 143 -1.74 -13.69 1.32
C ILE A 143 -2.33 -12.29 1.55
N ILE A 144 -1.89 -11.31 0.75
CA ILE A 144 -2.50 -9.99 0.70
C ILE A 144 -3.95 -10.14 0.21
N PRO A 145 -4.97 -9.79 1.02
CA PRO A 145 -6.37 -10.00 0.65
C PRO A 145 -6.78 -9.26 -0.63
N HIS A 146 -7.72 -9.82 -1.39
CA HIS A 146 -8.33 -9.18 -2.57
C HIS A 146 -9.32 -8.07 -2.16
N LEU A 147 -8.86 -7.11 -1.37
CA LEU A 147 -9.63 -5.98 -0.86
C LEU A 147 -9.01 -4.67 -1.35
N LEU A 148 -9.76 -3.91 -2.15
CA LEU A 148 -9.36 -2.59 -2.63
C LEU A 148 -9.81 -1.52 -1.62
N ILE A 149 -8.91 -0.64 -1.22
CA ILE A 149 -9.16 0.37 -0.19
C ILE A 149 -8.96 1.74 -0.81
N PHE A 150 -9.94 2.61 -0.62
CA PHE A 150 -9.90 4.01 -1.03
C PHE A 150 -10.22 4.91 0.16
N THR A 151 -9.60 6.09 0.21
CA THR A 151 -9.92 7.13 1.20
C THR A 151 -10.24 8.44 0.50
N HIS A 152 -11.33 9.07 0.90
CA HIS A 152 -11.64 10.47 0.59
C HIS A 152 -12.65 10.97 1.62
N LYS A 153 -12.70 12.29 1.84
CA LYS A 153 -13.64 12.91 2.79
C LYS A 153 -15.12 12.65 2.46
N ASP A 154 -15.41 12.31 1.22
CA ASP A 154 -16.76 12.01 0.71
C ASP A 154 -16.73 10.67 -0.02
N ASP A 155 -17.78 9.85 0.09
CA ASP A 155 -17.96 8.65 -0.75
C ASP A 155 -18.26 9.08 -2.20
N ILE A 156 -17.22 9.13 -3.02
CA ILE A 156 -17.32 9.56 -4.41
C ILE A 156 -17.98 8.51 -5.32
N PHE A 157 -18.20 7.27 -4.85
CA PHE A 157 -18.95 6.27 -5.62
C PHE A 157 -20.44 6.58 -5.60
N ASN A 158 -20.91 7.29 -4.58
CA ASN A 158 -22.24 7.85 -4.57
C ASN A 158 -22.34 9.00 -5.60
N CYS A 159 -23.08 8.76 -6.69
CA CYS A 159 -23.29 9.76 -7.72
C CYS A 159 -23.97 11.05 -7.21
N SER A 160 -24.65 11.00 -6.05
CA SER A 160 -25.19 12.23 -5.45
C SER A 160 -24.10 13.18 -4.94
N VAL A 161 -22.92 12.63 -4.66
CA VAL A 161 -21.72 13.36 -4.23
C VAL A 161 -20.88 13.76 -5.44
N SER A 162 -20.66 12.84 -6.38
CA SER A 162 -19.70 13.05 -7.47
C SER A 162 -20.27 13.71 -8.73
N ALA A 163 -21.59 13.75 -8.94
CA ALA A 163 -22.16 14.27 -10.19
C ALA A 163 -23.51 15.02 -10.09
N SER A 164 -24.26 14.91 -8.99
CA SER A 164 -25.66 15.40 -8.99
C SER A 164 -25.86 16.82 -8.45
N ASN A 165 -24.83 17.47 -7.90
CA ASN A 165 -24.99 18.77 -7.27
C ASN A 165 -24.09 19.82 -7.94
N LEU A 166 -24.68 20.91 -8.44
CA LEU A 166 -23.96 22.03 -9.06
C LEU A 166 -22.95 22.68 -8.09
N THR A 167 -23.07 22.44 -6.79
CA THR A 167 -22.12 22.93 -5.79
C THR A 167 -20.90 22.05 -5.62
N MET A 168 -20.91 20.82 -6.16
CA MET A 168 -19.78 19.90 -6.08
C MET A 168 -18.78 20.20 -7.19
N SER A 169 -17.51 20.00 -6.85
CA SER A 169 -16.42 20.26 -7.76
C SER A 169 -16.40 19.18 -8.86
N PRO A 170 -16.45 19.54 -10.16
CA PRO A 170 -16.51 18.58 -11.26
C PRO A 170 -15.32 17.60 -11.34
N ASN A 171 -14.20 17.92 -10.68
CA ASN A 171 -13.07 16.99 -10.53
C ASN A 171 -13.43 15.70 -9.76
N LEU A 172 -14.40 15.75 -8.84
CA LEU A 172 -14.84 14.57 -8.07
C LEU A 172 -15.42 13.49 -9.00
N HIS A 173 -16.01 13.87 -10.12
CA HIS A 173 -16.46 12.93 -11.15
C HIS A 173 -15.31 12.15 -11.76
N THR A 174 -14.22 12.83 -12.12
CA THR A 174 -13.03 12.18 -12.68
C THR A 174 -12.39 11.23 -11.66
N LEU A 175 -12.28 11.65 -10.38
CA LEU A 175 -11.78 10.79 -9.31
C LEU A 175 -12.66 9.55 -9.10
N ALA A 176 -13.97 9.73 -9.08
CA ALA A 176 -14.93 8.63 -8.94
C ALA A 176 -14.79 7.62 -10.09
N GLU A 177 -14.71 8.09 -11.32
CA GLU A 177 -14.58 7.20 -12.48
C GLU A 177 -13.21 6.53 -12.57
N ASN A 178 -12.13 7.16 -12.12
CA ASN A 178 -10.82 6.52 -11.97
C ASN A 178 -10.86 5.36 -10.97
N ALA A 179 -11.37 5.61 -9.75
CA ALA A 179 -11.47 4.58 -8.74
C ALA A 179 -12.43 3.43 -9.15
N LYS A 180 -13.56 3.73 -9.81
CA LYS A 180 -14.42 2.69 -10.42
C LYS A 180 -13.68 1.90 -11.51
N ALA A 181 -12.90 2.56 -12.36
CA ALA A 181 -12.10 1.89 -13.39
C ALA A 181 -11.06 0.96 -12.77
N THR A 182 -10.46 1.35 -11.65
CA THR A 182 -9.56 0.51 -10.85
C THR A 182 -10.26 -0.76 -10.36
N VAL A 183 -11.45 -0.64 -9.74
CA VAL A 183 -12.23 -1.81 -9.31
C VAL A 183 -12.56 -2.72 -10.50
N ARG A 184 -13.00 -2.16 -11.64
CA ARG A 184 -13.28 -2.95 -12.86
C ARG A 184 -12.03 -3.67 -13.37
N ALA A 185 -10.86 -3.06 -13.27
CA ALA A 185 -9.62 -3.66 -13.73
C ALA A 185 -9.25 -4.86 -12.85
N TYR A 186 -9.33 -4.71 -11.53
CA TYR A 186 -9.05 -5.80 -10.59
C TYR A 186 -10.09 -6.93 -10.62
N HIS A 187 -11.37 -6.62 -10.82
CA HIS A 187 -12.41 -7.66 -10.95
C HIS A 187 -12.17 -8.63 -12.13
N ARG A 188 -11.42 -8.20 -13.16
CA ARG A 188 -11.05 -9.07 -14.28
C ARG A 188 -10.01 -10.12 -13.91
N VAL A 189 -9.16 -9.83 -12.91
CA VAL A 189 -8.13 -10.77 -12.41
C VAL A 189 -8.58 -11.50 -11.15
N TRP A 190 -9.43 -10.87 -10.34
CA TRP A 190 -9.98 -11.39 -9.09
C TRP A 190 -11.52 -11.25 -9.11
N PRO A 191 -12.26 -12.25 -9.59
CA PRO A 191 -13.73 -12.21 -9.61
C PRO A 191 -14.36 -12.03 -8.22
N ASP A 192 -13.63 -12.38 -7.16
CA ASP A 192 -13.98 -12.26 -5.76
C ASP A 192 -13.55 -10.94 -5.11
N VAL A 193 -12.95 -10.01 -5.88
CA VAL A 193 -12.43 -8.75 -5.33
C VAL A 193 -13.51 -7.97 -4.60
N GLN A 194 -13.15 -7.44 -3.45
CA GLN A 194 -13.98 -6.55 -2.66
C GLN A 194 -13.40 -5.15 -2.70
N TYR A 195 -14.23 -4.15 -2.38
CA TYR A 195 -13.72 -2.81 -2.17
C TYR A 195 -14.40 -2.14 -0.97
N VAL A 196 -13.68 -1.18 -0.39
CA VAL A 196 -14.16 -0.32 0.69
C VAL A 196 -13.75 1.13 0.42
N PHE A 197 -14.64 2.04 0.79
CA PHE A 197 -14.40 3.47 0.77
C PHE A 197 -14.47 3.98 2.20
N LEU A 198 -13.35 4.44 2.76
CA LEU A 198 -13.24 4.78 4.16
C LEU A 198 -13.73 6.21 4.42
N SER A 199 -14.72 6.35 5.31
CA SER A 199 -15.11 7.65 5.89
C SER A 199 -14.27 8.00 7.12
N ASP A 200 -14.38 9.23 7.62
CA ASP A 200 -13.73 9.65 8.86
C ASP A 200 -14.12 8.75 10.05
N GLU A 201 -15.36 8.26 10.10
CA GLU A 201 -15.81 7.32 11.14
C GLU A 201 -15.12 5.96 11.01
N ASP A 202 -14.96 5.44 9.79
CA ASP A 202 -14.24 4.19 9.54
C ASP A 202 -12.75 4.33 9.92
N CYS A 203 -12.17 5.51 9.65
CA CYS A 203 -10.81 5.85 10.05
C CYS A 203 -10.65 5.91 11.58
N ILE A 204 -11.61 6.53 12.29
CA ILE A 204 -11.59 6.60 13.76
C ILE A 204 -11.73 5.21 14.38
N ASP A 205 -12.63 4.36 13.87
CA ASP A 205 -12.74 2.97 14.35
C ASP A 205 -11.43 2.20 14.15
N SER A 206 -10.83 2.35 12.97
CA SER A 206 -9.55 1.70 12.65
C SER A 206 -8.44 2.15 13.60
N LEU A 207 -8.30 3.47 13.79
CA LEU A 207 -7.31 4.05 14.70
C LEU A 207 -7.55 3.62 16.15
N ASN A 208 -8.80 3.56 16.60
CA ASN A 208 -9.15 3.11 17.95
C ASN A 208 -8.69 1.67 18.22
N ARG A 209 -8.69 0.82 17.18
CA ARG A 209 -8.32 -0.60 17.26
C ARG A 209 -6.83 -0.85 17.04
N THR A 210 -6.09 0.09 16.44
CA THR A 210 -4.65 -0.05 16.20
C THR A 210 -3.79 0.82 17.12
N GLU A 211 -4.04 2.13 17.13
CA GLU A 211 -3.21 3.14 17.77
C GLU A 211 -4.10 4.31 18.25
N PRO A 212 -4.89 4.09 19.32
CA PRO A 212 -5.93 5.03 19.76
C PRO A 212 -5.39 6.40 20.18
N GLU A 213 -4.10 6.48 20.51
CA GLU A 213 -3.43 7.74 20.85
C GLU A 213 -3.35 8.73 19.67
N LEU A 214 -3.62 8.27 18.44
CA LEU A 214 -3.72 9.11 17.24
C LEU A 214 -5.07 9.82 17.09
N ILE A 215 -6.13 9.35 17.77
CA ILE A 215 -7.50 9.90 17.62
C ILE A 215 -7.57 11.41 17.92
N PRO A 216 -6.95 11.94 18.99
CA PRO A 216 -6.97 13.38 19.26
C PRO A 216 -6.37 14.21 18.11
N PHE A 217 -5.32 13.70 17.44
CA PHE A 217 -4.71 14.36 16.30
C PHE A 217 -5.60 14.24 15.05
N PHE A 218 -6.19 13.08 14.81
CA PHE A 218 -7.11 12.87 13.69
C PHE A 218 -8.34 13.80 13.76
N ASN A 219 -8.85 14.03 14.97
CA ASN A 219 -9.99 14.93 15.22
C ASN A 219 -9.59 16.42 15.26
N ASP A 220 -8.30 16.76 15.23
CA ASP A 220 -7.87 18.15 15.13
C ASP A 220 -8.30 18.72 13.77
N ALA A 221 -9.11 19.79 13.81
CA ALA A 221 -9.56 20.49 12.61
C ALA A 221 -8.40 21.11 11.81
N ASN A 222 -7.24 21.30 12.43
CA ASN A 222 -6.04 21.83 11.78
C ASN A 222 -5.18 20.74 11.13
N LEU A 223 -5.48 19.45 11.37
CA LEU A 223 -4.76 18.38 10.70
C LEU A 223 -5.19 18.34 9.22
N GLU A 224 -4.22 18.57 8.32
CA GLU A 224 -4.47 18.55 6.89
C GLU A 224 -5.08 17.21 6.43
N GLY A 225 -6.04 17.25 5.50
CA GLY A 225 -6.75 16.06 5.03
C GLY A 225 -5.83 14.96 4.47
N LYS A 226 -4.70 15.32 3.86
CA LYS A 226 -3.70 14.34 3.39
C LYS A 226 -3.07 13.55 4.54
N TYR A 227 -2.82 14.19 5.68
CA TYR A 227 -2.28 13.53 6.87
C TYR A 227 -3.35 12.67 7.56
N LYS A 228 -4.62 13.08 7.53
CA LYS A 228 -5.74 12.20 7.96
C LYS A 228 -5.78 10.93 7.11
N ALA A 229 -5.63 11.06 5.79
CA ALA A 229 -5.57 9.91 4.89
C ALA A 229 -4.37 8.99 5.17
N ASP A 230 -3.19 9.55 5.49
CA ASP A 230 -2.00 8.78 5.92
C ASP A 230 -2.29 7.91 7.16
N LEU A 231 -2.89 8.50 8.20
CA LEU A 231 -3.27 7.79 9.41
C LEU A 231 -4.31 6.70 9.12
N CYS A 232 -5.35 7.05 8.36
CA CYS A 232 -6.45 6.16 8.06
C CYS A 232 -6.01 4.94 7.24
N ARG A 233 -5.28 5.15 6.14
CA ARG A 233 -4.84 4.06 5.25
C ARG A 233 -3.95 3.06 5.98
N ALA A 234 -3.02 3.55 6.80
CA ALA A 234 -2.12 2.69 7.56
C ALA A 234 -2.86 1.89 8.63
N ALA A 235 -3.76 2.52 9.39
CA ALA A 235 -4.57 1.85 10.41
C ALA A 235 -5.46 0.77 9.81
N TYR A 236 -6.13 1.07 8.71
CA TYR A 236 -7.02 0.11 8.05
C TYR A 236 -6.25 -1.08 7.47
N LEU A 237 -5.13 -0.83 6.78
CA LEU A 237 -4.28 -1.90 6.24
C LEU A 237 -3.70 -2.81 7.35
N VAL A 238 -3.34 -2.27 8.53
CA VAL A 238 -2.91 -3.10 9.66
C VAL A 238 -4.01 -4.07 10.09
N LEU A 239 -5.27 -3.64 10.12
CA LEU A 239 -6.39 -4.48 10.59
C LEU A 239 -6.86 -5.49 9.55
N HIS A 240 -6.83 -5.11 8.28
CA HIS A 240 -7.54 -5.82 7.23
C HIS A 240 -6.63 -6.33 6.11
N GLY A 241 -5.41 -5.82 5.98
CA GLY A 241 -4.60 -5.98 4.77
C GLY A 241 -5.30 -5.39 3.54
N GLY A 242 -4.82 -5.75 2.34
CA GLY A 242 -5.44 -5.39 1.07
C GLY A 242 -4.56 -4.48 0.22
N TYR A 243 -5.18 -3.81 -0.75
CA TYR A 243 -4.56 -2.93 -1.74
C TYR A 243 -5.17 -1.54 -1.65
N TYR A 244 -4.43 -0.61 -1.06
CA TYR A 244 -4.78 0.80 -1.00
C TYR A 244 -4.44 1.54 -2.29
N PHE A 245 -5.33 2.42 -2.73
CA PHE A 245 -5.14 3.36 -3.82
C PHE A 245 -5.60 4.77 -3.42
N ASP A 246 -4.80 5.79 -3.73
CA ASP A 246 -5.35 7.14 -3.82
C ASP A 246 -6.40 7.16 -4.95
N VAL A 247 -7.49 7.90 -4.75
CA VAL A 247 -8.64 7.95 -5.67
C VAL A 247 -8.31 8.57 -7.03
N ASP A 248 -7.14 9.19 -7.15
CA ASP A 248 -6.63 9.81 -8.37
C ASP A 248 -5.66 8.92 -9.17
N LEU A 249 -5.40 7.69 -8.70
CA LEU A 249 -4.66 6.71 -9.47
C LEU A 249 -5.53 6.07 -10.56
N LEU A 250 -4.95 5.93 -11.75
CA LEU A 250 -5.54 5.21 -12.87
C LEU A 250 -4.80 3.89 -13.08
N VAL A 251 -5.48 2.79 -12.76
CA VAL A 251 -4.93 1.44 -12.97
C VAL A 251 -5.06 1.01 -14.43
N VAL A 252 -3.91 0.71 -15.04
CA VAL A 252 -3.87 0.24 -16.43
C VAL A 252 -3.75 -1.27 -16.49
N LYS A 253 -2.86 -1.85 -15.70
CA LYS A 253 -2.75 -3.28 -15.45
C LYS A 253 -2.79 -3.52 -13.93
N PRO A 254 -3.71 -4.35 -13.43
CA PRO A 254 -3.69 -4.77 -12.03
C PRO A 254 -2.32 -5.32 -11.65
N TYR A 255 -1.78 -4.88 -10.51
CA TYR A 255 -0.63 -5.51 -9.90
C TYR A 255 -1.12 -6.65 -9.00
N VAL A 256 -0.57 -7.84 -9.17
CA VAL A 256 -0.86 -8.99 -8.32
C VAL A 256 0.42 -9.27 -7.56
N ALA A 257 0.39 -9.08 -6.23
CA ALA A 257 1.58 -9.31 -5.41
C ALA A 257 1.99 -10.79 -5.46
N PRO A 258 3.31 -11.09 -5.49
CA PRO A 258 3.79 -12.45 -5.30
C PRO A 258 3.33 -13.05 -3.96
N THR A 259 3.20 -14.37 -3.91
CA THR A 259 2.67 -15.08 -2.73
C THR A 259 3.56 -15.01 -1.49
N ASN A 260 4.85 -14.69 -1.65
CA ASN A 260 5.80 -14.48 -0.55
C ASN A 260 5.91 -13.01 -0.10
N THR A 261 5.06 -12.13 -0.63
CA THR A 261 5.11 -10.70 -0.36
C THR A 261 4.12 -10.31 0.74
N THR A 262 4.63 -9.65 1.77
CA THR A 262 3.87 -9.19 2.95
C THR A 262 3.57 -7.69 2.88
N LEU A 263 4.39 -6.91 2.16
CA LEU A 263 4.20 -5.49 1.92
C LEU A 263 4.70 -5.10 0.53
N VAL A 264 3.92 -4.29 -0.17
CA VAL A 264 4.27 -3.65 -1.44
C VAL A 264 4.07 -2.16 -1.28
N THR A 265 5.08 -1.40 -1.69
CA THR A 265 5.00 0.06 -1.78
C THR A 265 5.81 0.52 -2.99
N VAL A 266 5.67 1.79 -3.33
CA VAL A 266 6.41 2.40 -4.45
C VAL A 266 7.56 3.23 -3.89
N LEU A 267 8.77 3.03 -4.42
CA LEU A 267 9.91 3.90 -4.19
C LEU A 267 9.79 5.13 -5.11
N SER A 268 9.84 6.32 -4.52
CA SER A 268 9.66 7.57 -5.27
C SER A 268 10.85 7.83 -6.19
N ASN A 269 10.66 8.65 -7.24
CA ASN A 269 11.77 9.06 -8.10
C ASN A 269 12.87 9.75 -7.27
N GLY A 270 14.11 9.25 -7.38
CA GLY A 270 15.25 9.74 -6.60
C GLY A 270 15.56 8.96 -5.32
N ASP A 271 14.86 7.84 -5.09
CA ASP A 271 15.17 6.79 -4.10
C ASP A 271 15.28 7.25 -2.65
N LYS A 272 14.56 8.33 -2.29
CA LYS A 272 14.65 8.96 -0.96
C LYS A 272 13.41 8.82 -0.10
N ASP A 273 12.26 8.55 -0.72
CA ASP A 273 10.97 8.48 -0.04
C ASP A 273 10.11 7.38 -0.65
N PHE A 274 9.03 7.01 0.03
CA PHE A 274 7.99 6.18 -0.54
C PHE A 274 6.87 7.01 -1.15
N PHE A 275 6.43 6.58 -2.32
CA PHE A 275 5.24 7.09 -2.98
C PHE A 275 4.03 6.25 -2.50
N GLN A 276 3.18 6.87 -1.67
CA GLN A 276 2.15 6.16 -0.90
C GLN A 276 0.76 6.10 -1.54
N ALA A 277 0.62 6.54 -2.79
CA ALA A 277 -0.66 6.41 -3.46
C ALA A 277 -1.03 4.96 -3.76
N PHE A 278 -0.06 4.04 -3.73
CA PHE A 278 -0.32 2.60 -3.82
C PHE A 278 0.44 1.86 -2.71
N ILE A 279 -0.28 1.06 -1.93
CA ILE A 279 0.28 0.17 -0.91
C ILE A 279 -0.50 -1.13 -0.95
N ALA A 280 0.17 -2.28 -0.94
CA ALA A 280 -0.49 -3.56 -0.72
C ALA A 280 0.12 -4.23 0.49
N ALA A 281 -0.68 -4.78 1.41
CA ALA A 281 -0.12 -5.38 2.62
C ALA A 281 -0.95 -6.55 3.13
N GLU A 282 -0.28 -7.51 3.77
CA GLU A 282 -0.95 -8.50 4.59
C GLU A 282 -1.51 -7.86 5.87
N LYS A 283 -2.47 -8.55 6.49
CA LYS A 283 -3.01 -8.13 7.78
C LYS A 283 -1.93 -8.21 8.87
N GLY A 284 -1.87 -7.20 9.72
CA GLY A 284 -0.95 -7.16 10.85
C GLY A 284 0.51 -6.89 10.46
N ASN A 285 0.75 -6.38 9.25
CA ASN A 285 2.11 -6.14 8.75
C ASN A 285 2.92 -5.25 9.74
N PRO A 286 4.11 -5.70 10.18
CA PRO A 286 4.87 -5.04 11.24
C PRO A 286 5.42 -3.67 10.83
N ILE A 287 5.70 -3.45 9.55
CA ILE A 287 6.17 -2.16 9.02
C ILE A 287 5.04 -1.14 9.12
N LEU A 288 3.82 -1.48 8.71
CA LEU A 288 2.67 -0.56 8.82
C LEU A 288 2.34 -0.23 10.28
N LEU A 289 2.38 -1.22 11.17
CA LEU A 289 2.17 -0.98 12.60
C LEU A 289 3.24 -0.05 13.18
N ARG A 290 4.51 -0.23 12.78
CA ARG A 290 5.59 0.67 13.20
C ARG A 290 5.42 2.07 12.60
N SER A 291 4.97 2.19 11.35
CA SER A 291 4.69 3.47 10.70
C SER A 291 3.65 4.29 11.46
N LEU A 292 2.55 3.67 11.94
CA LEU A 292 1.57 4.35 12.80
C LEU A 292 2.19 4.95 14.07
N ARG A 293 3.05 4.18 14.76
CA ARG A 293 3.76 4.66 15.95
C ARG A 293 4.70 5.82 15.62
N ILE A 294 5.40 5.75 14.50
CA ILE A 294 6.28 6.83 14.04
C ILE A 294 5.46 8.10 13.72
N MET A 295 4.30 7.96 13.08
CA MET A 295 3.39 9.10 12.85
C MET A 295 2.94 9.73 14.18
N LEU A 296 2.64 8.92 15.20
CA LEU A 296 2.32 9.42 16.54
C LEU A 296 3.49 10.18 17.17
N GLU A 297 4.72 9.63 17.11
CA GLU A 297 5.95 10.28 17.59
C GLU A 297 6.18 11.64 16.88
N MET A 298 5.97 11.70 15.56
CA MET A 298 6.10 12.93 14.76
C MET A 298 5.05 13.98 15.15
N LEU A 299 3.78 13.58 15.31
CA LEU A 299 2.70 14.48 15.70
C LEU A 299 2.86 15.02 17.13
N ARG A 300 3.47 14.23 18.02
CA ARG A 300 3.88 14.66 19.37
C ARG A 300 5.12 15.56 19.39
N LYS A 301 5.85 15.64 18.27
CA LYS A 301 7.16 16.29 18.15
C LYS A 301 8.26 15.58 18.96
N ASP A 302 8.06 14.31 19.27
CA ASP A 302 9.07 13.45 19.90
C ASP A 302 10.10 12.96 18.86
N ARG A 303 9.75 13.03 17.57
CA ARG A 303 10.60 12.69 16.44
C ARG A 303 10.72 13.85 15.46
N ILE A 304 11.92 14.08 14.93
CA ILE A 304 12.19 15.12 13.92
C ILE A 304 11.44 14.77 12.63
N THR A 305 10.56 15.66 12.19
CA THR A 305 9.87 15.54 10.91
C THR A 305 10.79 15.98 9.77
N ARG A 306 11.09 15.08 8.83
CA ARG A 306 11.96 15.36 7.66
C ARG A 306 11.21 15.50 6.35
N GLY A 307 9.91 15.25 6.35
CA GLY A 307 9.07 15.23 5.15
C GLY A 307 7.59 15.11 5.50
N TYR A 308 6.83 14.52 4.58
CA TYR A 308 5.41 14.28 4.77
C TYR A 308 5.18 13.13 5.78
N LEU A 309 4.10 13.24 6.56
CA LEU A 309 3.79 12.34 7.66
C LEU A 309 3.78 10.86 7.22
N GLY A 310 2.97 10.53 6.22
CA GLY A 310 2.89 9.18 5.67
C GLY A 310 4.23 8.71 5.09
N PRO A 311 4.72 9.28 3.96
CA PRO A 311 5.92 8.82 3.27
C PRO A 311 7.14 8.61 4.18
N THR A 312 7.45 9.61 5.01
CA THR A 312 8.61 9.57 5.92
C THR A 312 8.42 8.52 7.02
N SER A 313 7.21 8.38 7.58
CA SER A 313 6.99 7.37 8.63
C SER A 313 7.09 5.94 8.12
N LEU A 314 6.64 5.68 6.88
CA LEU A 314 6.68 4.33 6.30
C LEU A 314 8.10 3.93 5.92
N ILE A 315 8.90 4.83 5.33
CA ILE A 315 10.31 4.52 5.01
C ILE A 315 11.13 4.32 6.30
N ASP A 316 10.95 5.17 7.31
CA ASP A 316 11.59 4.99 8.62
C ASP A 316 11.18 3.67 9.27
N ALA A 317 9.90 3.32 9.22
CA ALA A 317 9.40 2.05 9.74
C ALA A 317 10.00 0.84 9.00
N SER A 318 10.09 0.89 7.67
CA SER A 318 10.75 -0.16 6.88
C SER A 318 12.21 -0.32 7.26
N MET A 319 12.96 0.78 7.39
CA MET A 319 14.37 0.74 7.82
C MET A 319 14.53 0.12 9.22
N GLU A 320 13.68 0.51 10.17
CA GLU A 320 13.75 0.02 11.55
C GLU A 320 13.36 -1.46 11.66
N VAL A 321 12.30 -1.90 10.99
CA VAL A 321 11.80 -3.28 11.07
C VAL A 321 12.71 -4.24 10.33
N LEU A 322 13.19 -3.86 9.14
CA LEU A 322 14.11 -4.69 8.34
C LEU A 322 15.57 -4.56 8.80
N ASN A 323 15.85 -3.66 9.74
CA ASN A 323 17.20 -3.36 10.25
C ASN A 323 18.19 -3.03 9.12
N VAL A 324 17.77 -2.14 8.21
CA VAL A 324 18.58 -1.63 7.09
C VAL A 324 18.76 -0.13 7.19
N THR A 325 19.86 0.40 6.67
CA THR A 325 20.13 1.85 6.64
C THR A 325 19.60 2.53 5.38
N ASP A 326 19.24 1.73 4.37
CA ASP A 326 18.81 2.21 3.06
C ASP A 326 17.84 1.19 2.46
N VAL A 327 16.57 1.58 2.30
CA VAL A 327 15.54 0.71 1.72
C VAL A 327 15.77 0.42 0.24
N SER A 328 16.51 1.25 -0.49
CA SER A 328 16.81 1.00 -1.90
C SER A 328 17.75 -0.21 -2.08
N SER A 329 18.47 -0.60 -1.01
CA SER A 329 19.29 -1.81 -0.97
C SER A 329 18.48 -3.10 -0.78
N VAL A 330 17.18 -3.00 -0.51
CA VAL A 330 16.31 -4.15 -0.37
C VAL A 330 16.07 -4.78 -1.74
N ILE A 331 16.56 -6.01 -1.92
CA ILE A 331 16.35 -6.80 -3.13
C ILE A 331 14.95 -7.41 -3.08
N ASN A 332 14.14 -7.14 -4.11
CA ASN A 332 12.78 -7.69 -4.23
C ASN A 332 12.82 -9.22 -4.13
N GLY A 333 12.06 -9.77 -3.17
CA GLY A 333 11.92 -11.21 -2.97
C GLY A 333 12.95 -11.87 -2.02
N GLU A 334 13.98 -11.16 -1.57
CA GLU A 334 15.00 -11.71 -0.64
C GLU A 334 14.79 -11.30 0.82
N ASN A 335 14.09 -10.19 1.09
CA ASN A 335 13.97 -9.62 2.44
C ASN A 335 12.52 -9.62 2.94
N ASP A 336 12.20 -10.51 3.89
CA ASP A 336 10.99 -10.52 4.76
C ASP A 336 9.64 -10.14 4.12
N GLY A 337 9.50 -10.31 2.81
CA GLY A 337 8.30 -10.03 2.05
C GLY A 337 8.07 -8.56 1.65
N LEU A 338 9.05 -7.66 1.75
CA LEU A 338 8.92 -6.31 1.17
C LEU A 338 9.23 -6.34 -0.34
N HIS A 339 8.28 -5.86 -1.15
CA HIS A 339 8.46 -5.64 -2.60
C HIS A 339 8.36 -4.16 -2.93
N LEU A 340 9.39 -3.63 -3.59
CA LEU A 340 9.46 -2.24 -4.01
C LEU A 340 9.19 -2.11 -5.50
N LEU A 341 8.12 -1.38 -5.82
CA LEU A 341 7.88 -0.86 -7.16
C LEU A 341 8.64 0.45 -7.35
N THR A 342 8.82 0.88 -8.60
CA THR A 342 9.56 2.12 -8.92
C THR A 342 8.65 3.15 -9.56
N GLU A 343 8.61 4.36 -8.99
CA GLU A 343 7.99 5.53 -9.61
C GLU A 343 8.93 6.15 -10.65
N CYS A 344 8.43 6.38 -11.86
CA CYS A 344 9.17 7.07 -12.91
C CYS A 344 8.34 8.19 -13.53
N HIS A 345 8.87 9.42 -13.49
CA HIS A 345 8.25 10.55 -14.17
C HIS A 345 8.52 10.49 -15.68
N LEU A 346 7.44 10.47 -16.46
CA LEU A 346 7.48 10.42 -17.92
C LEU A 346 7.97 11.73 -18.55
N ALA A 347 7.78 12.84 -17.85
CA ALA A 347 8.16 14.17 -18.33
C ALA A 347 9.45 14.69 -17.70
N ASP A 348 10.16 13.86 -16.93
CA ASP A 348 11.49 14.23 -16.45
C ASP A 348 12.43 14.38 -17.65
N THR A 349 13.19 15.46 -17.66
CA THR A 349 14.22 15.70 -18.69
C THR A 349 15.50 14.92 -18.38
N ASN A 350 15.71 14.55 -17.12
CA ASN A 350 16.84 13.78 -16.63
C ASN A 350 16.40 12.61 -15.73
N PRO A 351 15.56 11.67 -16.24
CA PRO A 351 15.14 10.53 -15.44
C PRO A 351 16.36 9.72 -14.99
N SER A 352 16.24 9.06 -13.84
CA SER A 352 17.27 8.14 -13.33
C SER A 352 17.62 7.10 -14.41
N SER A 353 18.84 6.56 -14.37
CA SER A 353 19.24 5.51 -15.33
C SER A 353 18.26 4.34 -15.29
N LYS A 354 17.81 3.98 -14.09
CA LYS A 354 16.78 2.96 -13.85
C LYS A 354 15.47 3.31 -14.55
N CYS A 355 14.93 4.51 -14.36
CA CYS A 355 13.71 4.92 -15.05
C CYS A 355 13.87 5.03 -16.56
N LYS A 356 15.03 5.45 -17.07
CA LYS A 356 15.32 5.47 -18.51
C LYS A 356 15.27 4.08 -19.12
N GLU A 357 15.83 3.09 -18.43
CA GLU A 357 15.82 1.69 -18.85
C GLU A 357 14.40 1.12 -18.81
N LEU A 358 13.72 1.24 -17.67
CA LEU A 358 12.36 0.74 -17.48
C LEU A 358 11.36 1.38 -18.46
N ILE A 359 11.41 2.71 -18.61
CA ILE A 359 10.57 3.41 -19.59
C ILE A 359 10.97 2.99 -21.01
N GLY A 360 12.26 2.91 -21.34
CA GLY A 360 12.71 2.56 -22.68
C GLY A 360 12.33 1.15 -23.13
N ALA A 361 12.15 0.23 -22.20
CA ALA A 361 11.70 -1.14 -22.49
C ALA A 361 10.19 -1.25 -22.66
N VAL A 362 9.44 -0.42 -21.95
CA VAL A 362 7.96 -0.49 -21.91
C VAL A 362 7.31 0.49 -22.88
N VAL A 363 7.95 1.64 -23.10
CA VAL A 363 7.47 2.77 -23.88
C VAL A 363 8.44 2.98 -25.04
N PRO A 364 8.04 2.64 -26.29
CA PRO A 364 8.83 2.96 -27.46
C PRO A 364 9.17 4.45 -27.48
N LYS A 365 10.41 4.81 -27.80
CA LYS A 365 10.93 6.19 -27.72
C LYS A 365 10.08 7.18 -28.53
N GLU A 366 9.50 6.71 -29.62
CA GLU A 366 8.64 7.49 -30.52
C GLU A 366 7.24 7.76 -29.91
N LEU A 367 6.83 6.96 -28.92
CA LEU A 367 5.48 6.96 -28.36
C LEU A 367 5.39 7.57 -26.96
N GLY A 368 6.48 8.09 -26.37
CA GLY A 368 6.44 8.67 -25.01
C GLY A 368 5.33 9.71 -24.80
N SER A 369 4.96 10.45 -25.85
CA SER A 369 3.83 11.40 -25.80
C SER A 369 2.44 10.76 -25.81
N GLU A 370 2.31 9.51 -26.27
CA GLU A 370 1.07 8.74 -26.15
C GLU A 370 0.81 8.30 -24.71
N PHE A 371 1.87 8.24 -23.91
CA PHE A 371 1.84 7.96 -22.48
C PHE A 371 1.64 9.21 -21.63
N MET A 372 1.32 10.36 -22.22
CA MET A 372 0.95 11.59 -21.51
C MET A 372 -0.55 11.86 -21.65
N GLN A 373 -1.18 12.37 -20.58
CA GLN A 373 -2.58 12.79 -20.67
C GLN A 373 -2.68 14.07 -21.46
N ARG A 374 -3.59 14.09 -22.43
CA ARG A 374 -3.87 15.30 -23.20
C ARG A 374 -5.02 16.05 -22.55
N THR A 375 -4.88 17.37 -22.46
CA THR A 375 -6.01 18.24 -22.09
C THR A 375 -7.09 18.13 -23.17
N PRO A 376 -8.34 17.81 -22.83
CA PRO A 376 -9.43 17.80 -23.79
C PRO A 376 -9.60 19.19 -24.43
N SER A 377 -9.57 19.25 -25.75
CA SER A 377 -9.77 20.50 -26.50
C SER A 377 -11.27 20.80 -26.66
N GLY A 378 -11.61 22.08 -26.86
CA GLY A 378 -12.98 22.48 -27.23
C GLY A 378 -13.93 22.82 -26.09
N TYR A 379 -13.50 22.77 -24.82
CA TYR A 379 -14.36 23.03 -23.66
C TYR A 379 -14.22 24.44 -23.03
N GLY A 380 -13.46 25.33 -23.67
CA GLY A 380 -13.30 26.73 -23.22
C GLY A 380 -12.38 26.93 -22.01
N LEU A 381 -12.14 25.89 -21.20
CA LEU A 381 -11.23 25.96 -20.07
C LEU A 381 -9.78 26.11 -20.52
N LYS A 382 -9.13 27.19 -20.07
CA LYS A 382 -7.69 27.38 -20.23
C LYS A 382 -6.98 26.86 -19.00
N CYS A 383 -6.55 25.61 -19.06
CA CYS A 383 -5.68 25.04 -18.05
C CYS A 383 -4.26 25.62 -18.24
N GLN A 384 -3.94 26.69 -17.51
CA GLN A 384 -2.62 27.32 -17.55
C GLN A 384 -1.73 26.67 -16.50
N ASP A 385 -1.16 25.50 -16.81
CA ASP A 385 -0.18 24.92 -15.90
C ASP A 385 1.07 24.41 -16.64
N PRO A 386 2.21 25.13 -16.58
CA PRO A 386 3.49 24.60 -17.05
C PRO A 386 3.95 23.36 -16.26
N GLN A 387 3.31 23.03 -15.12
CA GLN A 387 3.61 21.86 -14.29
C GLN A 387 2.71 20.64 -14.58
N TRP A 388 1.89 20.65 -15.65
CA TRP A 388 1.09 19.50 -16.08
C TRP A 388 1.90 18.19 -16.15
N ASN A 389 3.18 18.33 -16.48
CA ASN A 389 4.15 17.26 -16.60
C ASN A 389 4.49 16.53 -15.28
N TRP A 390 4.36 17.17 -14.12
CA TRP A 390 4.78 16.59 -12.84
C TRP A 390 3.91 15.41 -12.41
N CYS A 391 2.69 15.34 -12.92
CA CYS A 391 1.71 14.32 -12.60
C CYS A 391 1.62 13.24 -13.67
N ASN A 392 2.60 13.18 -14.58
CA ASN A 392 2.75 12.08 -15.52
C ASN A 392 3.86 11.18 -14.99
N TYR A 393 3.51 10.27 -14.10
CA TYR A 393 4.41 9.21 -13.67
C TYR A 393 3.77 7.83 -13.81
N VAL A 394 4.64 6.84 -13.90
CA VAL A 394 4.30 5.44 -14.02
C VAL A 394 4.90 4.67 -12.85
N VAL A 395 4.22 3.61 -12.46
CA VAL A 395 4.72 2.65 -11.48
C VAL A 395 5.11 1.37 -12.21
N LEU A 396 6.37 0.99 -12.08
CA LEU A 396 7.01 -0.09 -12.81
C LEU A 396 7.54 -1.16 -11.85
N ASP A 397 7.51 -2.42 -12.28
CA ASP A 397 8.29 -3.48 -11.65
C ASP A 397 9.69 -3.55 -12.25
N ASP A 398 10.71 -3.61 -11.40
CA ASP A 398 12.09 -3.88 -11.79
C ASP A 398 12.51 -5.32 -11.45
N SER A 399 11.59 -6.16 -10.95
CA SER A 399 11.92 -7.57 -10.71
C SER A 399 12.14 -8.30 -12.04
N SER A 400 13.42 -8.45 -12.41
CA SER A 400 13.92 -9.12 -13.62
C SER A 400 13.62 -10.62 -13.68
N SER A 401 13.09 -11.21 -12.60
CA SER A 401 12.90 -12.66 -12.45
C SER A 401 11.64 -13.23 -13.09
N ILE A 402 10.61 -12.42 -13.38
CA ILE A 402 9.31 -12.92 -13.89
C ILE A 402 8.95 -12.22 -15.21
N GLY A 403 9.62 -12.63 -16.30
CA GLY A 403 9.07 -12.45 -17.65
C GLY A 403 9.00 -11.03 -18.22
N GLY A 404 9.75 -10.08 -17.67
CA GLY A 404 9.94 -8.75 -18.26
C GLY A 404 9.34 -7.60 -17.44
N GLN A 405 9.84 -6.40 -17.71
CA GLN A 405 9.43 -5.17 -17.02
C GLN A 405 7.96 -4.86 -17.32
N GLN A 406 7.16 -4.64 -16.28
CA GLN A 406 5.72 -4.40 -16.40
C GLN A 406 5.34 -3.03 -15.87
N LEU A 407 4.37 -2.41 -16.55
CA LEU A 407 3.74 -1.18 -16.11
C LEU A 407 2.36 -1.50 -15.56
N TYR A 408 2.14 -1.12 -14.30
CA TYR A 408 0.91 -1.41 -13.58
C TYR A 408 -0.03 -0.22 -13.55
N PHE A 409 0.48 0.93 -13.10
CA PHE A 409 -0.36 2.08 -12.80
C PHE A 409 0.23 3.36 -13.38
N TYR A 410 -0.66 4.30 -13.69
CA TYR A 410 -0.30 5.71 -13.78
C TYR A 410 -0.94 6.39 -12.58
N SER A 411 -0.22 7.29 -11.95
CA SER A 411 -0.94 8.38 -11.33
C SER A 411 -1.14 9.45 -12.37
N ARG A 412 -2.40 9.86 -12.51
CA ARG A 412 -2.81 10.94 -13.39
C ARG A 412 -3.90 11.69 -12.69
N VAL A 413 -3.45 12.65 -11.91
CA VAL A 413 -4.34 13.39 -11.06
C VAL A 413 -4.85 14.63 -11.80
N VAL A 414 -5.44 14.53 -12.99
CA VAL A 414 -6.03 15.75 -13.57
C VAL A 414 -7.26 16.14 -12.75
N GLY A 415 -7.20 17.31 -12.13
CA GLY A 415 -8.28 17.88 -11.34
C GLY A 415 -8.01 17.96 -9.85
N THR A 416 -6.87 17.48 -9.32
CA THR A 416 -6.50 17.91 -7.95
C THR A 416 -5.83 19.27 -7.96
N THR A 417 -5.74 19.83 -6.78
CA THR A 417 -5.02 21.07 -6.51
C THR A 417 -3.53 21.00 -6.84
N TYR A 418 -2.93 19.89 -7.26
CA TYR A 418 -1.51 19.86 -7.63
C TYR A 418 -1.25 19.50 -9.09
N CYS A 419 -2.29 19.02 -9.78
CA CYS A 419 -2.16 18.39 -11.07
C CYS A 419 -3.28 18.90 -11.98
N GLY A 420 -2.93 19.87 -12.84
CA GLY A 420 -3.92 20.63 -13.63
C GLY A 420 -4.53 21.78 -12.85
N LYS A 421 -3.74 22.41 -11.98
CA LYS A 421 -4.20 23.51 -11.12
C LYS A 421 -4.61 24.68 -12.01
N ALA A 422 -5.88 25.07 -11.92
CA ALA A 422 -6.47 26.22 -12.61
C ALA A 422 -6.78 26.03 -14.11
N CYS A 423 -7.70 25.10 -14.40
CA CYS A 423 -8.59 25.28 -15.54
C CYS A 423 -9.61 26.37 -15.17
N THR A 424 -9.34 27.62 -15.54
CA THR A 424 -10.32 28.71 -15.40
C THR A 424 -11.15 28.85 -16.67
N GLU A 425 -12.40 29.26 -16.51
CA GLU A 425 -13.27 29.69 -17.63
C GLU A 425 -12.68 30.89 -18.39
#